data_AF-A0A5D2FHW3-F1
#
_entry.id   AF-A0A5D2FHW3-F1
#
_cell.length_a   1.000
_cell.length_b   1.000
_cell.length_c   1.000
_cell.angle_alpha   90.00
_cell.angle_beta   90.00
_cell.angle_gamma   90.00
#
_symmetry.space_group_name_H-M   'P 1'
#
loop_
_entity.id
_entity.type
_entity.pdbx_description
1 polymer ?
#
loop_
_entity_poly.entity_id
_entity_poly.type
_entity_poly.pdbx_seq_one_letter_code
_entity_poly.pdbx_strand_id
1 'polypeptide(L)'
;MAATREQRFERVTKSLKVARVFNTLVEEMKAMGLTSTDDSRCTEVMAPVAHSDRSPVLLLMGGGMGAGKSTVLKDILKETFWAGAAGNAVVIEADAFKESDVIYRALSSKGHADMVHTAELVHQSSTDAASSLLVTALNEGRDVIMDGTLSWIPFVVQTITMARCVHRRRYRMGVGHKRKPDGTVIENYWEQIEEDQLQEGGKRRKPYRIELVGVVCEAYLAVIRGIRRAIMCRRAVRVQSQLKSHKRFANAFPTYCQLVDSARLYSTNALEGPPKLIGWKERERTLLVDPDEIDCLKKVGRLNEEAESIYELYKHPNPACEAGSIWKDIVLSPSRLNIQKELKFTIQKVERMTQHKKS
;
A
#
# COMPACT_ATOMS: atom_id res chain seq x y z
N MET A 1 -30.65 10.86 11.87
CA MET A 1 -30.06 10.30 10.63
C MET A 1 -28.89 9.35 10.86
N ALA A 2 -28.06 9.50 11.91
CA ALA A 2 -26.96 8.57 12.22
C ALA A 2 -27.45 7.17 12.68
N ALA A 3 -28.44 7.12 13.58
CA ALA A 3 -29.02 5.86 14.10
C ALA A 3 -29.57 4.92 13.01
N THR A 4 -30.17 5.47 11.95
CA THR A 4 -30.67 4.69 10.80
C THR A 4 -29.56 4.16 9.88
N ARG A 5 -28.36 4.78 9.90
CA ARG A 5 -27.18 4.31 9.14
C ARG A 5 -26.50 3.13 9.84
N GLU A 6 -26.32 3.21 11.15
CA GLU A 6 -25.73 2.12 11.95
C GLU A 6 -26.59 0.87 11.93
N GLN A 7 -27.90 1.00 12.15
CA GLN A 7 -28.85 -0.13 12.06
C GLN A 7 -28.85 -0.79 10.67
N ARG A 8 -28.70 0.02 9.62
CA ARG A 8 -28.59 -0.47 8.24
C ARG A 8 -27.28 -1.23 8.02
N PHE A 9 -26.16 -0.71 8.51
CA PHE A 9 -24.88 -1.41 8.45
C PHE A 9 -24.95 -2.75 9.19
N GLU A 10 -25.50 -2.76 10.40
CA GLU A 10 -25.63 -3.97 11.20
C GLU A 10 -26.48 -5.03 10.48
N ARG A 11 -27.58 -4.61 9.85
CA ARG A 11 -28.44 -5.51 9.05
C ARG A 11 -27.69 -6.10 7.86
N VAL A 12 -27.01 -5.27 7.06
CA VAL A 12 -26.25 -5.72 5.88
C VAL A 12 -25.08 -6.63 6.29
N THR A 13 -24.40 -6.29 7.38
CA THR A 13 -23.29 -7.08 7.92
C THR A 13 -23.76 -8.44 8.41
N LYS A 14 -24.88 -8.50 9.15
CA LYS A 14 -25.48 -9.76 9.58
C LYS A 14 -25.88 -10.64 8.38
N SER A 15 -26.50 -10.06 7.35
CA SER A 15 -26.95 -10.82 6.18
C SER A 15 -25.81 -11.33 5.29
N LEU A 16 -24.70 -10.59 5.21
CA LEU A 16 -23.60 -10.91 4.29
C LEU A 16 -22.38 -11.55 4.98
N LYS A 17 -22.44 -11.80 6.29
CA LYS A 17 -21.28 -12.31 7.06
C LYS A 17 -20.69 -13.60 6.47
N VAL A 18 -21.52 -14.58 6.17
CA VAL A 18 -21.08 -15.87 5.62
C VAL A 18 -20.55 -15.68 4.19
N ALA A 19 -21.30 -14.97 3.35
CA ALA A 19 -20.89 -14.66 1.98
C ALA A 19 -19.54 -13.93 1.93
N ARG A 20 -19.28 -13.02 2.89
CA ARG A 20 -18.01 -12.31 3.02
C ARG A 20 -16.85 -13.27 3.25
N VAL A 21 -16.98 -14.22 4.19
CA VAL A 21 -15.93 -15.20 4.49
C VAL A 21 -15.60 -16.06 3.26
N PHE A 22 -16.62 -16.61 2.59
CA PHE A 22 -16.40 -17.41 1.38
C PHE A 22 -15.76 -16.59 0.26
N ASN A 23 -16.24 -15.37 0.02
CA ASN A 23 -15.68 -14.50 -1.00
C ASN A 23 -14.22 -14.14 -0.70
N THR A 24 -13.88 -13.84 0.56
CA THR A 24 -12.50 -13.59 0.97
C THR A 24 -11.61 -14.80 0.69
N LEU A 25 -12.02 -16.01 1.08
CA LEU A 25 -11.27 -17.24 0.81
C LEU A 25 -11.07 -17.47 -0.69
N VAL A 26 -12.11 -17.24 -1.50
CA VAL A 26 -12.01 -17.37 -2.96
C VAL A 26 -11.01 -16.36 -3.54
N GLU A 27 -11.01 -15.12 -3.07
CA GLU A 27 -10.04 -14.11 -3.52
C GLU A 27 -8.61 -14.44 -3.08
N GLU A 28 -8.42 -15.00 -1.88
CA GLU A 28 -7.12 -15.52 -1.42
C GLU A 28 -6.64 -16.70 -2.29
N MET A 29 -7.52 -17.65 -2.61
CA MET A 29 -7.20 -18.79 -3.49
C MET A 29 -6.84 -18.33 -4.91
N LYS A 30 -7.56 -17.34 -5.46
CA LYS A 30 -7.23 -16.72 -6.76
C LYS A 30 -5.87 -16.05 -6.73
N ALA A 31 -5.57 -15.28 -5.69
CA ALA A 31 -4.28 -14.61 -5.53
C ALA A 31 -3.11 -15.61 -5.40
N MET A 32 -3.36 -16.78 -4.82
CA MET A 32 -2.39 -17.88 -4.75
C MET A 32 -2.23 -18.64 -6.08
N GLY A 33 -3.15 -18.47 -7.04
CA GLY A 33 -3.16 -19.18 -8.32
C GLY A 33 -3.79 -20.58 -8.26
N LEU A 34 -4.64 -20.86 -7.26
CA LEU A 34 -5.20 -22.20 -7.00
C LEU A 34 -6.52 -22.49 -7.75
N THR A 35 -7.01 -21.53 -8.54
CA THR A 35 -8.28 -21.64 -9.28
C THR A 35 -8.02 -21.71 -10.78
N SER A 36 -7.52 -22.85 -11.26
CA SER A 36 -7.68 -23.23 -12.67
C SER A 36 -8.93 -24.09 -12.79
N THR A 37 -10.04 -23.51 -13.25
CA THR A 37 -11.16 -24.26 -13.82
C THR A 37 -10.75 -24.77 -15.20
N ASP A 38 -9.83 -25.71 -15.22
CA ASP A 38 -9.56 -26.52 -16.41
C ASP A 38 -9.51 -27.97 -15.93
N ASP A 39 -10.53 -28.75 -16.29
CA ASP A 39 -10.68 -30.20 -16.02
C ASP A 39 -9.63 -31.04 -16.78
N SER A 40 -8.45 -30.49 -17.01
CA SER A 40 -7.29 -31.18 -17.55
C SER A 40 -6.41 -31.58 -16.37
N ARG A 41 -6.55 -32.85 -15.94
CA ARG A 41 -5.62 -33.67 -15.15
C ARG A 41 -4.52 -32.89 -14.42
N CYS A 42 -4.49 -33.00 -13.09
CA CYS A 42 -3.36 -32.69 -12.20
C CYS A 42 -1.98 -32.85 -12.88
N THR A 43 -1.54 -31.81 -13.56
CA THR A 43 -0.13 -31.52 -13.72
C THR A 43 0.13 -30.50 -12.65
N GLU A 44 0.85 -30.91 -11.59
CA GLU A 44 1.62 -30.00 -10.76
C GLU A 44 2.15 -28.91 -11.69
N VAL A 45 1.64 -27.68 -11.53
CA VAL A 45 2.08 -26.56 -12.35
C VAL A 45 3.55 -26.41 -12.00
N MET A 46 4.39 -27.00 -12.85
CA MET A 46 5.82 -26.92 -12.76
C MET A 46 6.15 -25.44 -12.80
N ALA A 47 6.36 -24.86 -11.61
CA ALA A 47 7.01 -23.58 -11.50
C ALA A 47 8.27 -23.69 -12.38
N PRO A 48 8.51 -22.74 -13.29
CA PRO A 48 9.63 -22.85 -14.23
C PRO A 48 10.87 -23.21 -13.42
N VAL A 49 11.54 -24.30 -13.79
CA VAL A 49 12.60 -25.00 -13.00
C VAL A 49 13.58 -24.02 -12.31
N ALA A 50 13.84 -22.86 -12.93
CA ALA A 50 14.61 -21.74 -12.41
C ALA A 50 14.11 -21.08 -11.08
N HIS A 51 12.83 -21.15 -10.73
CA HIS A 51 12.29 -20.58 -9.48
C HIS A 51 12.59 -21.45 -8.26
N SER A 52 12.76 -22.77 -8.45
CA SER A 52 13.03 -23.71 -7.34
C SER A 52 14.47 -23.67 -6.83
N ASP A 53 15.40 -23.12 -7.62
CA ASP A 53 16.83 -23.11 -7.30
C ASP A 53 17.33 -21.84 -6.61
N ARG A 54 16.52 -20.78 -6.51
CA ARG A 54 16.90 -19.54 -5.81
C ARG A 54 16.14 -19.35 -4.51
N SER A 55 16.65 -18.44 -3.67
CA SER A 55 15.87 -17.92 -2.54
C SER A 55 14.63 -17.15 -3.03
N PRO A 56 13.47 -17.31 -2.37
CA PRO A 56 12.30 -16.48 -2.66
C PRO A 56 12.53 -15.03 -2.22
N VAL A 57 11.82 -14.10 -2.85
CA VAL A 57 11.95 -12.67 -2.60
C VAL A 57 10.68 -12.09 -1.99
N LEU A 58 10.83 -11.37 -0.89
CA LEU A 58 9.79 -10.53 -0.29
C LEU A 58 10.11 -9.07 -0.61
N LEU A 59 9.34 -8.47 -1.51
CA LEU A 59 9.40 -7.06 -1.84
C LEU A 59 8.39 -6.28 -1.00
N LEU A 60 8.89 -5.48 -0.07
CA LEU A 60 8.12 -4.57 0.76
C LEU A 60 8.05 -3.20 0.06
N MET A 61 6.88 -2.87 -0.50
CA MET A 61 6.61 -1.54 -1.03
C MET A 61 6.02 -0.67 0.09
N GLY A 62 6.73 0.40 0.46
CA GLY A 62 6.36 1.32 1.53
C GLY A 62 6.24 2.76 1.05
N GLY A 63 5.43 3.55 1.76
CA GLY A 63 5.18 4.94 1.38
C GLY A 63 3.79 5.40 1.76
N GLY A 64 3.67 6.66 2.15
CA GLY A 64 2.39 7.23 2.54
C GLY A 64 1.32 7.11 1.45
N MET A 65 0.05 7.18 1.84
CA MET A 65 -1.05 7.09 0.90
C MET A 65 -0.93 8.21 -0.16
N GLY A 66 -1.10 7.88 -1.45
CA GLY A 66 -0.90 8.86 -2.54
C GLY A 66 0.56 9.20 -2.87
N ALA A 67 1.55 8.51 -2.28
CA ALA A 67 2.97 8.74 -2.58
C ALA A 67 3.41 8.30 -4.00
N GLY A 68 2.56 7.61 -4.76
CA GLY A 68 2.92 7.14 -6.12
C GLY A 68 3.61 5.77 -6.15
N LYS A 69 3.39 4.91 -5.14
CA LYS A 69 3.95 3.55 -5.07
C LYS A 69 3.72 2.73 -6.34
N SER A 70 2.50 2.76 -6.87
CA SER A 70 2.13 2.01 -8.08
C SER A 70 2.92 2.45 -9.31
N THR A 71 3.37 3.71 -9.39
CA THR A 71 4.24 4.19 -10.49
C THR A 71 5.62 3.56 -10.38
N VAL A 72 6.21 3.55 -9.19
CA VAL A 72 7.53 2.93 -8.93
C VAL A 72 7.45 1.41 -9.13
N LEU A 73 6.40 0.77 -8.65
CA LEU A 73 6.20 -0.68 -8.80
C LEU A 73 6.15 -1.08 -10.28
N LYS A 74 5.47 -0.31 -11.14
CA LYS A 74 5.44 -0.58 -12.59
C LYS A 74 6.83 -0.61 -13.22
N ASP A 75 7.75 0.22 -12.75
CA ASP A 75 9.12 0.24 -13.26
C ASP A 75 9.96 -0.90 -12.69
N ILE A 76 9.79 -1.23 -11.40
CA ILE A 76 10.43 -2.40 -10.78
C ILE A 76 10.01 -3.69 -11.45
N LEU A 77 8.73 -3.84 -11.80
CA LEU A 77 8.21 -5.04 -12.47
C LEU A 77 8.80 -5.26 -13.87
N LYS A 78 9.41 -4.23 -14.48
CA LYS A 78 10.13 -4.34 -15.76
C LYS A 78 11.60 -4.78 -15.59
N GLU A 79 12.13 -4.75 -14.36
CA GLU A 79 13.50 -5.18 -14.09
C GLU A 79 13.65 -6.68 -14.39
N THR A 80 14.85 -7.10 -14.79
CA THR A 80 15.13 -8.46 -15.29
C THR A 80 14.63 -9.57 -14.36
N PHE A 81 14.79 -9.39 -13.05
CA PHE A 81 14.29 -10.33 -12.05
C PHE A 81 12.76 -10.42 -12.06
N TRP A 82 12.07 -9.28 -11.92
CA TRP A 82 10.62 -9.25 -11.79
C TRP A 82 9.90 -9.51 -13.12
N ALA A 83 10.49 -9.17 -14.26
CA ALA A 83 9.93 -9.49 -15.56
C ALA A 83 9.68 -11.01 -15.74
N GLY A 84 10.55 -11.85 -15.16
CA GLY A 84 10.40 -13.31 -15.16
C GLY A 84 9.64 -13.89 -13.96
N ALA A 85 9.63 -13.20 -12.81
CA ALA A 85 9.04 -13.72 -11.57
C ALA A 85 7.63 -13.18 -11.26
N ALA A 86 7.29 -11.99 -11.74
CA ALA A 86 6.08 -11.26 -11.33
C ALA A 86 4.78 -12.00 -11.68
N GLY A 87 4.76 -12.76 -12.79
CA GLY A 87 3.59 -13.57 -13.16
C GLY A 87 3.25 -14.68 -12.15
N ASN A 88 4.23 -15.10 -11.34
CA ASN A 88 4.08 -16.13 -10.31
C ASN A 88 4.18 -15.56 -8.88
N ALA A 89 4.42 -14.25 -8.73
CA ALA A 89 4.52 -13.60 -7.43
C ALA A 89 3.13 -13.34 -6.84
N VAL A 90 2.99 -13.51 -5.53
CA VAL A 90 1.76 -13.17 -4.81
C VAL A 90 1.79 -11.68 -4.48
N VAL A 91 0.88 -10.91 -5.07
CA VAL A 91 0.74 -9.48 -4.79
C VAL A 91 -0.29 -9.27 -3.69
N ILE A 92 0.10 -8.56 -2.64
CA ILE A 92 -0.70 -8.37 -1.43
C ILE A 92 -0.95 -6.87 -1.26
N GLU A 93 -2.17 -6.45 -1.54
CA GLU A 93 -2.67 -5.09 -1.34
C GLU A 93 -3.98 -5.15 -0.53
N ALA A 94 -3.96 -4.64 0.70
CA ALA A 94 -5.16 -4.66 1.56
C ALA A 94 -6.34 -3.88 0.95
N ASP A 95 -6.07 -2.84 0.15
CA ASP A 95 -7.12 -2.07 -0.52
C ASP A 95 -7.81 -2.88 -1.63
N ALA A 96 -7.16 -3.86 -2.27
CA ALA A 96 -7.78 -4.73 -3.27
C ALA A 96 -8.89 -5.61 -2.66
N PHE A 97 -8.66 -6.12 -1.44
CA PHE A 97 -9.68 -6.86 -0.68
C PHE A 97 -10.87 -6.00 -0.25
N LYS A 98 -10.70 -4.68 -0.12
CA LYS A 98 -11.84 -3.77 0.16
C LYS A 98 -12.78 -3.68 -1.05
N GLU A 99 -12.22 -3.68 -2.25
CA GLU A 99 -13.00 -3.54 -3.50
C GLU A 99 -13.78 -4.81 -3.85
N SER A 100 -13.26 -5.98 -3.45
CA SER A 100 -13.96 -7.26 -3.58
C SER A 100 -14.94 -7.53 -2.43
N ASP A 101 -14.87 -6.79 -1.33
CA ASP A 101 -15.73 -6.98 -0.16
C ASP A 101 -17.22 -6.76 -0.50
N VAL A 102 -18.02 -7.79 -0.26
CA VAL A 102 -19.46 -7.81 -0.56
C VAL A 102 -20.25 -6.75 0.23
N ILE A 103 -19.82 -6.40 1.45
CA ILE A 103 -20.42 -5.35 2.27
C ILE A 103 -20.06 -3.99 1.68
N TYR A 104 -18.80 -3.77 1.30
CA TYR A 104 -18.36 -2.53 0.66
C TYR A 104 -19.12 -2.27 -0.64
N ARG A 105 -19.27 -3.29 -1.51
CA ARG A 105 -20.05 -3.19 -2.76
C ARG A 105 -21.54 -2.91 -2.50
N ALA A 106 -22.14 -3.58 -1.52
CA ALA A 106 -23.54 -3.38 -1.16
C ALA A 106 -23.85 -1.98 -0.61
N LEU A 107 -22.89 -1.37 0.10
CA LEU A 107 -23.04 -0.03 0.66
C LEU A 107 -22.72 1.08 -0.35
N SER A 108 -21.71 0.89 -1.20
CA SER A 108 -21.30 1.86 -2.23
C SER A 108 -22.29 1.98 -3.40
N SER A 109 -22.95 0.88 -3.79
CA SER A 109 -23.92 0.84 -4.90
C SER A 109 -25.19 1.67 -4.70
N LYS A 110 -25.53 2.05 -3.46
CA LYS A 110 -26.80 2.75 -3.13
C LYS A 110 -26.66 4.28 -2.98
N GLY A 111 -25.65 4.87 -3.62
CA GLY A 111 -25.62 6.28 -4.05
C GLY A 111 -25.38 7.37 -3.01
N HIS A 112 -25.61 7.15 -1.71
CA HIS A 112 -25.55 8.21 -0.66
C HIS A 112 -24.78 7.80 0.62
N ALA A 113 -23.85 6.85 0.51
CA ALA A 113 -23.01 6.45 1.62
C ALA A 113 -21.78 7.36 1.73
N ASP A 114 -21.43 7.75 2.97
CA ASP A 114 -20.13 8.35 3.25
C ASP A 114 -19.04 7.32 2.88
N MET A 115 -18.36 7.56 1.75
CA MET A 115 -17.37 6.64 1.18
C MET A 115 -16.24 6.37 2.18
N VAL A 116 -15.86 7.38 2.97
CA VAL A 116 -14.79 7.29 3.97
C VAL A 116 -15.24 6.37 5.11
N HIS A 117 -16.42 6.62 5.66
CA HIS A 117 -16.97 5.79 6.74
C HIS A 117 -17.18 4.33 6.30
N THR A 118 -17.66 4.12 5.07
CA THR A 118 -17.86 2.78 4.51
C THR A 118 -16.54 2.02 4.37
N ALA A 119 -15.48 2.70 3.93
CA ALA A 119 -14.14 2.12 3.81
C ALA A 119 -13.53 1.78 5.19
N GLU A 120 -13.79 2.58 6.22
CA GLU A 120 -13.33 2.35 7.60
C GLU A 120 -13.98 1.09 8.20
N LEU A 121 -15.25 0.85 7.92
CA LEU A 121 -16.00 -0.29 8.45
C LEU A 121 -15.50 -1.65 7.94
N VAL A 122 -15.01 -1.71 6.70
CA VAL A 122 -14.45 -2.94 6.12
C VAL A 122 -12.95 -3.09 6.33
N HIS A 123 -12.28 -2.04 6.83
CA HIS A 123 -10.83 -1.97 6.87
C HIS A 123 -10.17 -3.12 7.62
N GLN A 124 -10.72 -3.52 8.78
CA GLN A 124 -10.13 -4.58 9.59
C GLN A 124 -10.14 -5.91 8.84
N SER A 125 -11.27 -6.33 8.27
CA SER A 125 -11.32 -7.62 7.59
C SER A 125 -10.51 -7.65 6.29
N SER A 126 -10.37 -6.53 5.58
CA SER A 126 -9.45 -6.48 4.43
C SER A 126 -7.98 -6.56 4.87
N THR A 127 -7.66 -6.00 6.04
CA THR A 127 -6.32 -6.13 6.64
C THR A 127 -6.06 -7.56 7.11
N ASP A 128 -7.05 -8.22 7.69
CA ASP A 128 -6.96 -9.60 8.13
C ASP A 128 -6.79 -10.54 6.93
N ALA A 129 -7.56 -10.35 5.85
CA ALA A 129 -7.42 -11.11 4.60
C ALA A 129 -6.03 -10.97 3.97
N ALA A 130 -5.53 -9.73 3.86
CA ALA A 130 -4.18 -9.48 3.37
C ALA A 130 -3.10 -10.13 4.25
N SER A 131 -3.31 -10.17 5.57
CA SER A 131 -2.39 -10.82 6.52
C SER A 131 -2.44 -12.34 6.42
N SER A 132 -3.62 -12.92 6.20
CA SER A 132 -3.84 -14.35 5.95
C SER A 132 -3.11 -14.80 4.69
N LEU A 133 -3.31 -14.06 3.59
CA LEU A 133 -2.61 -14.30 2.32
C LEU A 133 -1.09 -14.17 2.49
N LEU A 134 -0.62 -13.18 3.24
CA LEU A 134 0.81 -12.94 3.49
C LEU A 134 1.48 -14.10 4.20
N VAL A 135 0.93 -14.54 5.34
CA VAL A 135 1.53 -15.65 6.09
C VAL A 135 1.50 -16.95 5.28
N THR A 136 0.42 -17.17 4.53
CA THR A 136 0.28 -18.34 3.65
C THR A 136 1.33 -18.33 2.55
N ALA A 137 1.44 -17.24 1.79
CA ALA A 137 2.41 -17.12 0.71
C ALA A 137 3.87 -17.25 1.19
N LEU A 138 4.19 -16.67 2.35
CA LEU A 138 5.53 -16.75 2.94
C LEU A 138 5.87 -18.16 3.45
N ASN A 139 4.90 -18.84 4.05
CA ASN A 139 5.07 -20.23 4.49
C ASN A 139 5.35 -21.17 3.31
N GLU A 140 4.70 -20.94 2.17
CA GLU A 140 4.86 -21.69 0.92
C GLU A 140 6.11 -21.31 0.11
N GLY A 141 6.93 -20.35 0.58
CA GLY A 141 8.16 -19.98 -0.13
C GLY A 141 7.91 -19.27 -1.47
N ARG A 142 6.76 -18.61 -1.65
CA ARG A 142 6.43 -17.84 -2.86
C ARG A 142 7.17 -16.51 -2.88
N ASP A 143 7.47 -15.99 -4.07
CA ASP A 143 7.81 -14.57 -4.18
C ASP A 143 6.59 -13.73 -3.80
N VAL A 144 6.79 -12.71 -2.99
CA VAL A 144 5.71 -11.88 -2.45
C VAL A 144 6.03 -10.42 -2.72
N ILE A 145 5.04 -9.69 -3.24
CA ILE A 145 5.06 -8.23 -3.34
C ILE A 145 4.01 -7.71 -2.38
N MET A 146 4.44 -7.10 -1.29
CA MET A 146 3.55 -6.51 -0.29
C MET A 146 3.47 -5.00 -0.51
N ASP A 147 2.31 -4.52 -1.00
CA ASP A 147 2.02 -3.10 -1.15
C ASP A 147 1.27 -2.57 0.08
N GLY A 148 1.98 -1.77 0.87
CA GLY A 148 1.43 -1.16 2.08
C GLY A 148 1.95 0.25 2.33
N THR A 149 1.41 0.89 3.36
CA THR A 149 2.01 2.15 3.85
C THR A 149 3.31 1.90 4.59
N LEU A 150 3.46 0.70 5.20
CA LEU A 150 4.52 0.35 6.16
C LEU A 150 4.64 1.37 7.29
N SER A 151 3.54 2.02 7.66
CA SER A 151 3.50 3.10 8.67
C SER A 151 3.46 2.60 10.11
N TRP A 152 3.49 1.28 10.35
CA TRP A 152 3.35 0.71 11.68
C TRP A 152 4.51 -0.24 11.97
N ILE A 153 5.48 0.26 12.76
CA ILE A 153 6.77 -0.40 12.99
C ILE A 153 6.60 -1.83 13.53
N PRO A 154 5.80 -2.09 14.59
CA PRO A 154 5.72 -3.43 15.16
C PRO A 154 5.27 -4.49 14.15
N PHE A 155 4.27 -4.17 13.32
CA PHE A 155 3.81 -5.06 12.25
C PHE A 155 4.92 -5.37 11.25
N VAL A 156 5.60 -4.34 10.73
CA VAL A 156 6.64 -4.54 9.70
C VAL A 156 7.84 -5.31 10.25
N VAL A 157 8.29 -5.00 11.47
CA VAL A 157 9.40 -5.69 12.13
C VAL A 157 9.06 -7.16 12.39
N GLN A 158 7.85 -7.44 12.90
CA GLN A 158 7.39 -8.82 13.10
C GLN A 158 7.26 -9.58 11.78
N THR A 159 6.78 -8.94 10.70
CA THR A 159 6.71 -9.52 9.35
C THR A 159 8.09 -9.85 8.80
N ILE A 160 9.06 -8.95 8.92
CA ILE A 160 10.45 -9.22 8.51
C ILE A 160 11.02 -10.39 9.31
N THR A 161 10.79 -10.41 10.63
CA THR A 161 11.25 -11.49 11.51
C THR A 161 10.65 -12.84 11.11
N MET A 162 9.34 -12.88 10.84
CA MET A 162 8.65 -14.05 10.32
C MET A 162 9.28 -14.49 8.98
N ALA A 163 9.42 -13.60 8.01
CA ALA A 163 9.99 -13.90 6.69
C ALA A 163 11.43 -14.45 6.77
N ARG A 164 12.23 -14.01 7.75
CA ARG A 164 13.55 -14.58 8.02
C ARG A 164 13.49 -16.01 8.57
N CYS A 165 12.41 -16.38 9.25
CA CYS A 165 12.28 -17.65 9.97
C CYS A 165 11.38 -18.69 9.28
N VAL A 166 10.54 -18.31 8.32
CA VAL A 166 9.58 -19.22 7.64
C VAL A 166 10.25 -20.42 6.96
N HIS A 167 11.53 -20.31 6.61
CA HIS A 167 12.29 -21.43 6.05
C HIS A 167 12.58 -22.55 7.06
N ARG A 168 12.43 -22.29 8.36
CA ARG A 168 12.66 -23.25 9.47
C ARG A 168 11.40 -23.59 10.25
N ARG A 169 10.41 -22.70 10.27
CA ARG A 169 9.19 -22.82 11.09
C ARG A 169 7.98 -22.37 10.28
N ARG A 170 6.80 -22.90 10.54
CA ARG A 170 5.55 -22.34 10.01
C ARG A 170 5.00 -21.29 10.98
N TYR A 171 4.25 -20.37 10.41
CA TYR A 171 3.56 -19.31 11.14
C TYR A 171 2.07 -19.31 10.81
N ARG A 172 1.26 -18.76 11.70
CA ARG A 172 -0.13 -18.35 11.46
C ARG A 172 -0.31 -16.89 11.86
N MET A 173 -1.45 -16.32 11.48
CA MET A 173 -1.87 -15.03 12.01
C MET A 173 -2.00 -15.10 13.53
N GLY A 174 -1.39 -14.13 14.20
CA GLY A 174 -1.61 -13.87 15.62
C GLY A 174 -2.84 -12.99 15.86
N VAL A 175 -3.03 -12.59 17.11
CA VAL A 175 -4.18 -11.77 17.53
C VAL A 175 -4.18 -10.33 17.00
N GLY A 176 -3.10 -9.88 16.38
CA GLY A 176 -2.89 -8.52 15.90
C GLY A 176 -2.67 -7.52 17.04
N HIS A 177 -3.10 -6.28 16.82
CA HIS A 177 -3.07 -5.22 17.84
C HIS A 177 -4.43 -5.15 18.57
N LYS A 178 -4.44 -5.43 19.88
CA LYS A 178 -5.63 -5.35 20.73
C LYS A 178 -5.32 -4.53 21.99
N ARG A 179 -6.19 -3.57 22.28
CA ARG A 179 -6.16 -2.84 23.56
C ARG A 179 -7.21 -3.43 24.49
N LYS A 180 -6.78 -3.91 25.65
CA LYS A 180 -7.66 -4.42 26.70
C LYS A 180 -8.35 -3.27 27.45
N PRO A 181 -9.48 -3.54 28.14
CA PRO A 181 -10.17 -2.53 28.95
C PRO A 181 -9.31 -1.95 30.07
N ASP A 182 -8.35 -2.71 30.58
CA ASP A 182 -7.36 -2.31 31.59
C ASP A 182 -6.26 -1.37 31.05
N GLY A 183 -6.29 -1.04 29.75
CA GLY A 183 -5.30 -0.22 29.07
C GLY A 183 -4.10 -0.98 28.52
N THR A 184 -3.92 -2.26 28.87
CA THR A 184 -2.84 -3.12 28.37
C THR A 184 -2.97 -3.31 26.86
N VAL A 185 -1.85 -3.18 26.14
CA VAL A 185 -1.78 -3.41 24.70
C VAL A 185 -1.13 -4.77 24.44
N ILE A 186 -1.84 -5.64 23.73
CA ILE A 186 -1.28 -6.87 23.17
C ILE A 186 -1.03 -6.61 21.68
N GLU A 187 0.18 -6.90 21.23
CA GLU A 187 0.57 -6.68 19.84
C GLU A 187 1.39 -7.87 19.34
N ASN A 188 0.70 -8.82 18.72
CA ASN A 188 1.31 -10.02 18.16
C ASN A 188 0.65 -10.37 16.82
N TYR A 189 1.36 -10.14 15.72
CA TYR A 189 0.84 -10.33 14.38
C TYR A 189 1.07 -11.75 13.83
N TRP A 190 2.10 -12.44 14.30
CA TRP A 190 2.50 -13.75 13.77
C TRP A 190 2.83 -14.72 14.90
N GLU A 191 2.17 -15.87 14.90
CA GLU A 191 2.40 -16.93 15.88
C GLU A 191 3.10 -18.10 15.20
N GLN A 192 4.13 -18.64 15.87
CA GLN A 192 4.80 -19.84 15.41
C GLN A 192 3.91 -21.06 15.67
N ILE A 193 3.93 -22.00 14.73
CA ILE A 193 3.25 -23.27 14.85
C ILE A 193 4.31 -24.36 15.08
N GLU A 194 4.07 -25.23 16.06
CA GLU A 194 4.86 -26.45 16.22
C GLU A 194 4.49 -27.42 15.10
N GLU A 195 5.44 -27.68 14.20
CA GLU A 195 5.37 -28.80 13.27
C GLU A 195 6.44 -29.82 13.69
N ASP A 196 6.06 -31.10 13.76
CA ASP A 196 7.02 -32.18 13.76
C ASP A 196 7.84 -32.10 12.46
N GLN A 197 9.18 -32.17 12.57
CA GLN A 197 10.13 -31.95 11.48
C GLN A 197 10.13 -33.06 10.40
N LEU A 198 8.97 -33.58 10.01
CA LEU A 198 8.84 -34.57 8.96
C LEU A 198 8.51 -33.87 7.64
N GLN A 199 9.52 -33.26 7.02
CA GLN A 199 9.49 -33.09 5.57
C GLN A 199 9.67 -34.47 4.93
N GLU A 200 8.57 -35.17 4.67
CA GLU A 200 8.53 -36.19 3.62
C GLU A 200 8.89 -35.49 2.29
N GLY A 201 10.04 -35.84 1.70
CA GLY A 201 10.41 -35.37 0.34
C GLY A 201 11.58 -34.37 0.21
N GLY A 202 12.43 -34.17 1.23
CA GLY A 202 13.85 -33.86 1.03
C GLY A 202 14.30 -32.46 0.56
N LYS A 203 13.42 -31.51 0.21
CA LYS A 203 13.84 -30.11 -0.10
C LYS A 203 13.58 -29.15 1.07
N ARG A 204 14.66 -28.76 1.75
CA ARG A 204 14.63 -27.68 2.76
C ARG A 204 14.25 -26.35 2.10
N ARG A 205 13.29 -25.64 2.69
CA ARG A 205 12.91 -24.27 2.27
C ARG A 205 14.12 -23.35 2.37
N LYS A 206 14.27 -22.45 1.39
CA LYS A 206 15.36 -21.46 1.36
C LYS A 206 14.97 -20.19 2.12
N PRO A 207 15.91 -19.50 2.77
CA PRO A 207 15.63 -18.23 3.42
C PRO A 207 15.25 -17.15 2.40
N TYR A 208 14.31 -16.27 2.77
CA TYR A 208 13.89 -15.14 1.94
C TYR A 208 15.00 -14.10 1.81
N ARG A 209 15.14 -13.56 0.58
CA ARG A 209 15.74 -12.25 0.35
C ARG A 209 14.65 -11.19 0.52
N ILE A 210 14.91 -10.17 1.34
CA ILE A 210 13.94 -9.13 1.65
C ILE A 210 14.42 -7.82 1.06
N GLU A 211 13.59 -7.22 0.20
CA GLU A 211 13.85 -5.96 -0.47
C GLU A 211 12.84 -4.92 0.01
N LEU A 212 13.31 -3.71 0.32
CA LEU A 212 12.46 -2.58 0.68
C LEU A 212 12.49 -1.54 -0.43
N VAL A 213 11.33 -1.10 -0.87
CA VAL A 213 11.20 0.05 -1.76
C VAL A 213 10.33 1.09 -1.07
N GLY A 214 10.96 2.16 -0.63
CA GLY A 214 10.28 3.34 -0.10
C GLY A 214 9.94 4.33 -1.20
N VAL A 215 8.76 4.91 -1.12
CA VAL A 215 8.32 5.98 -2.01
C VAL A 215 7.84 7.17 -1.19
N VAL A 216 8.40 8.33 -1.47
CA VAL A 216 8.12 9.58 -0.75
C VAL A 216 7.71 10.66 -1.74
N CYS A 217 6.83 11.54 -1.30
CA CYS A 217 6.58 12.80 -1.97
C CYS A 217 6.20 13.86 -0.93
N GLU A 218 6.12 15.12 -1.37
CA GLU A 218 5.58 16.20 -0.55
C GLU A 218 4.13 15.90 -0.16
N ALA A 219 3.77 16.26 1.08
CA ALA A 219 2.51 15.80 1.66
C ALA A 219 1.29 16.42 0.94
N TYR A 220 1.38 17.68 0.50
CA TYR A 220 0.29 18.30 -0.26
C TYR A 220 0.07 17.64 -1.64
N LEU A 221 1.13 17.18 -2.31
CA LEU A 221 1.02 16.44 -3.57
C LEU A 221 0.27 15.12 -3.34
N ALA A 222 0.57 14.43 -2.25
CA ALA A 222 -0.16 13.23 -1.86
C ALA A 222 -1.64 13.53 -1.63
N VAL A 223 -1.98 14.62 -0.93
CA VAL A 223 -3.37 15.03 -0.69
C VAL A 223 -4.09 15.33 -2.01
N ILE A 224 -3.48 16.08 -2.92
CA ILE A 224 -4.04 16.36 -4.26
C ILE A 224 -4.30 15.05 -5.02
N ARG A 225 -3.35 14.11 -5.00
CA ARG A 225 -3.51 12.78 -5.62
C ARG A 225 -4.63 11.99 -4.95
N GLY A 226 -4.77 12.08 -3.64
CA GLY A 226 -5.87 11.48 -2.88
C GLY A 226 -7.24 12.02 -3.30
N ILE A 227 -7.35 13.34 -3.44
CA ILE A 227 -8.58 14.02 -3.91
C ILE A 227 -8.89 13.60 -5.36
N ARG A 228 -7.91 13.63 -6.26
CA ARG A 228 -8.09 13.15 -7.66
C ARG A 228 -8.58 11.71 -7.70
N ARG A 229 -7.98 10.83 -6.88
CA ARG A 229 -8.40 9.42 -6.76
C ARG A 229 -9.81 9.28 -6.20
N ALA A 230 -10.23 10.12 -5.26
CA ALA A 230 -11.59 10.13 -4.74
C ALA A 230 -12.60 10.52 -5.83
N ILE A 231 -12.27 11.47 -6.70
CA ILE A 231 -13.11 11.89 -7.82
C ILE A 231 -13.19 10.78 -8.88
N MET A 232 -12.04 10.25 -9.33
CA MET A 232 -11.97 9.31 -10.45
C MET A 232 -12.39 7.90 -10.09
N CYS A 233 -11.97 7.42 -8.92
CA CYS A 233 -12.12 6.02 -8.51
C CYS A 233 -13.08 5.83 -7.34
N ARG A 234 -13.76 6.89 -6.87
CA ARG A 234 -14.65 6.84 -5.69
C ARG A 234 -13.97 6.30 -4.42
N ARG A 235 -12.64 6.46 -4.32
CA ARG A 235 -11.83 6.03 -3.17
C ARG A 235 -11.28 7.24 -2.41
N ALA A 236 -11.98 7.62 -1.36
CA ALA A 236 -11.60 8.74 -0.49
C ALA A 236 -10.82 8.26 0.74
N VAL A 237 -9.93 9.11 1.24
CA VAL A 237 -9.11 8.89 2.43
C VAL A 237 -9.12 10.18 3.22
N ARG A 238 -9.23 10.11 4.56
CA ARG A 238 -9.11 11.30 5.40
C ARG A 238 -7.69 11.87 5.28
N VAL A 239 -7.60 13.20 5.15
CA VAL A 239 -6.32 13.91 5.02
C VAL A 239 -5.41 13.61 6.21
N GLN A 240 -5.92 13.66 7.43
CA GLN A 240 -5.18 13.32 8.64
C GLN A 240 -4.56 11.90 8.57
N SER A 241 -5.35 10.88 8.19
CA SER A 241 -4.85 9.51 8.02
C SER A 241 -3.75 9.42 6.96
N GLN A 242 -3.91 10.17 5.87
CA GLN A 242 -2.90 10.26 4.82
C GLN A 242 -1.61 10.90 5.35
N LEU A 243 -1.67 12.08 5.96
CA LEU A 243 -0.52 12.78 6.55
C LEU A 243 0.19 11.91 7.60
N LYS A 244 -0.57 11.28 8.48
CA LYS A 244 -0.07 10.34 9.49
C LYS A 244 0.67 9.16 8.89
N SER A 245 0.16 8.59 7.79
CA SER A 245 0.83 7.48 7.09
C SER A 245 2.19 7.91 6.52
N HIS A 246 2.28 9.12 5.96
CA HIS A 246 3.51 9.71 5.44
C HIS A 246 4.54 9.94 6.55
N LYS A 247 4.13 10.62 7.62
CA LYS A 247 5.00 10.92 8.77
C LYS A 247 5.59 9.65 9.39
N ARG A 248 4.71 8.68 9.68
CA ARG A 248 5.11 7.42 10.30
C ARG A 248 6.03 6.59 9.42
N PHE A 249 5.72 6.47 8.12
CA PHE A 249 6.59 5.77 7.18
C PHE A 249 7.97 6.43 7.10
N ALA A 250 8.01 7.76 6.96
CA ALA A 250 9.27 8.49 6.84
C ALA A 250 10.17 8.29 8.08
N ASN A 251 9.58 8.32 9.28
CA ASN A 251 10.31 8.09 10.53
C ASN A 251 10.74 6.63 10.72
N ALA A 252 9.99 5.67 10.15
CA ALA A 252 10.28 4.25 10.28
C ALA A 252 11.27 3.71 9.22
N PHE A 253 11.36 4.37 8.07
CA PHE A 253 12.16 3.93 6.92
C PHE A 253 13.64 3.64 7.27
N PRO A 254 14.35 4.47 8.05
CA PRO A 254 15.73 4.17 8.45
C PRO A 254 15.85 2.86 9.24
N THR A 255 14.92 2.60 10.15
CA THR A 255 14.87 1.35 10.92
C THR A 255 14.67 0.16 10.00
N TYR A 256 13.74 0.24 9.05
CA TYR A 256 13.50 -0.85 8.10
C TYR A 256 14.72 -1.13 7.22
N CYS A 257 15.46 -0.09 6.81
CA CYS A 257 16.68 -0.26 6.04
C CYS A 257 17.71 -1.15 6.75
N GLN A 258 17.75 -1.15 8.09
CA GLN A 258 18.67 -2.00 8.86
C GLN A 258 18.27 -3.48 8.88
N LEU A 259 17.00 -3.80 8.64
CA LEU A 259 16.43 -5.15 8.80
C LEU A 259 16.35 -5.95 7.48
N VAL A 260 16.48 -5.25 6.34
CA VAL A 260 16.34 -5.82 4.99
C VAL A 260 17.67 -5.97 4.26
N ASP A 261 17.70 -6.82 3.24
CA ASP A 261 18.90 -7.11 2.44
C ASP A 261 19.21 -5.99 1.44
N SER A 262 18.17 -5.35 0.89
CA SER A 262 18.34 -4.19 0.02
C SER A 262 17.23 -3.18 0.29
N ALA A 263 17.56 -1.90 0.12
CA ALA A 263 16.57 -0.84 0.22
C ALA A 263 16.76 0.16 -0.92
N ARG A 264 15.67 0.66 -1.48
CA ARG A 264 15.65 1.76 -2.44
C ARG A 264 14.65 2.80 -1.98
N LEU A 265 14.98 4.07 -2.16
CA LEU A 265 14.11 5.20 -1.82
C LEU A 265 13.88 6.04 -3.08
N TYR A 266 12.62 6.20 -3.46
CA TYR A 266 12.22 6.99 -4.62
C TYR A 266 11.47 8.24 -4.19
N SER A 267 11.77 9.36 -4.85
CA SER A 267 10.99 10.60 -4.81
C SER A 267 10.06 10.67 -6.01
N THR A 268 8.80 11.04 -5.78
CA THR A 268 7.82 11.32 -6.85
C THR A 268 7.36 12.77 -6.83
N ASN A 269 8.22 13.70 -6.45
CA ASN A 269 7.89 15.13 -6.40
C ASN A 269 7.72 15.78 -7.78
N ALA A 270 8.36 15.23 -8.81
CA ALA A 270 8.14 15.68 -10.18
C ALA A 270 6.66 15.51 -10.56
N LEU A 271 6.01 16.62 -10.95
CA LEU A 271 4.60 16.63 -11.33
C LEU A 271 4.35 15.77 -12.58
N GLU A 272 5.34 15.79 -13.49
CA GLU A 272 5.43 15.00 -14.70
C GLU A 272 6.88 14.50 -14.82
N GLY A 273 7.06 13.18 -14.83
CA GLY A 273 8.39 12.57 -14.91
C GLY A 273 8.48 11.21 -14.21
N PRO A 274 9.53 10.42 -14.50
CA PRO A 274 9.78 9.16 -13.81
C PRO A 274 10.12 9.41 -12.33
N PRO A 275 9.83 8.45 -11.43
CA PRO A 275 10.30 8.50 -10.05
C PRO A 275 11.83 8.63 -9.99
N LYS A 276 12.35 9.56 -9.17
CA LYS A 276 13.80 9.75 -8.99
C LYS A 276 14.29 8.83 -7.86
N LEU A 277 15.32 8.02 -8.11
CA LEU A 277 16.00 7.26 -7.05
C LEU A 277 16.86 8.23 -6.23
N ILE A 278 16.57 8.36 -4.94
CA ILE A 278 17.22 9.32 -4.03
C ILE A 278 17.96 8.65 -2.88
N GLY A 279 17.86 7.33 -2.77
CA GLY A 279 18.69 6.55 -1.87
C GLY A 279 18.66 5.07 -2.18
N TRP A 280 19.77 4.39 -1.92
CA TRP A 280 19.88 2.95 -2.11
C TRP A 280 20.83 2.32 -1.11
N LYS A 281 20.54 1.06 -0.77
CA LYS A 281 21.33 0.17 0.06
C LYS A 281 21.37 -1.19 -0.61
N GLU A 282 22.55 -1.79 -0.61
CA GLU A 282 22.73 -3.18 -1.04
C GLU A 282 23.48 -3.96 0.05
N ARG A 283 22.93 -5.11 0.45
CA ARG A 283 23.47 -6.02 1.47
C ARG A 283 23.72 -5.32 2.81
N GLU A 284 24.88 -5.50 3.42
CA GLU A 284 25.23 -4.92 4.73
C GLU A 284 25.71 -3.47 4.64
N ARG A 285 25.67 -2.85 3.46
CA ARG A 285 26.10 -1.46 3.29
C ARG A 285 25.15 -0.51 4.02
N THR A 286 25.68 0.64 4.41
CA THR A 286 24.87 1.77 4.87
C THR A 286 24.04 2.32 3.71
N LEU A 287 22.91 2.96 4.03
CA LEU A 287 22.07 3.61 3.03
C LEU A 287 22.82 4.81 2.44
N LEU A 288 23.12 4.74 1.13
CA LEU A 288 23.63 5.87 0.36
C LEU A 288 22.45 6.72 -0.09
N VAL A 289 22.59 8.04 0.00
CA VAL A 289 21.50 8.98 -0.30
C VAL A 289 22.02 10.13 -1.15
N ASP A 290 21.17 10.63 -2.04
CA ASP A 290 21.39 11.91 -2.73
C ASP A 290 21.25 13.03 -1.67
N PRO A 291 22.32 13.76 -1.33
CA PRO A 291 22.30 14.76 -0.26
C PRO A 291 21.34 15.92 -0.55
N ASP A 292 21.10 16.23 -1.84
CA ASP A 292 20.24 17.34 -2.25
C ASP A 292 18.76 16.95 -2.17
N GLU A 293 18.44 15.68 -2.34
CA GLU A 293 17.06 15.19 -2.39
C GLU A 293 16.55 14.57 -1.08
N ILE A 294 17.45 13.98 -0.27
CA ILE A 294 17.06 13.20 0.92
C ILE A 294 16.27 14.01 1.97
N ASP A 295 16.40 15.34 1.95
CA ASP A 295 15.69 16.22 2.86
C ASP A 295 14.16 16.10 2.72
N CYS A 296 13.63 15.65 1.57
CA CYS A 296 12.19 15.40 1.43
C CYS A 296 11.68 14.35 2.44
N LEU A 297 12.45 13.29 2.70
CA LEU A 297 12.11 12.27 3.70
C LEU A 297 12.08 12.88 5.11
N LYS A 298 13.11 13.66 5.46
CA LYS A 298 13.22 14.33 6.77
C LYS A 298 12.11 15.34 6.99
N LYS A 299 11.78 16.15 5.97
CA LYS A 299 10.68 17.10 5.97
C LYS A 299 9.36 16.38 6.26
N VAL A 300 9.04 15.33 5.51
CA VAL A 300 7.81 14.55 5.69
C VAL A 300 7.74 13.91 7.08
N GLY A 301 8.86 13.43 7.63
CA GLY A 301 8.91 12.90 9.02
C GLY A 301 8.55 13.93 10.12
N ARG A 302 8.69 15.22 9.82
CA ARG A 302 8.41 16.35 10.74
C ARG A 302 7.07 17.03 10.52
N LEU A 303 6.24 16.56 9.58
CA LEU A 303 4.96 17.20 9.29
C LEU A 303 4.01 17.22 10.50
N ASN A 304 3.12 18.20 10.53
CA ASN A 304 1.98 18.25 11.42
C ASN A 304 0.83 17.42 10.82
N GLU A 305 0.50 16.29 11.44
CA GLU A 305 -0.55 15.39 10.95
C GLU A 305 -1.97 15.91 11.22
N GLU A 306 -2.09 16.86 12.15
CA GLU A 306 -3.33 17.54 12.54
C GLU A 306 -3.50 18.89 11.81
N ALA A 307 -2.70 19.17 10.77
CA ALA A 307 -2.78 20.43 10.05
C ALA A 307 -4.12 20.58 9.32
N GLU A 308 -4.80 21.70 9.54
CA GLU A 308 -6.04 22.04 8.82
C GLU A 308 -5.76 22.92 7.59
N SER A 309 -4.55 23.48 7.51
CA SER A 309 -4.11 24.30 6.39
C SER A 309 -2.67 23.99 5.95
N ILE A 310 -2.32 24.38 4.72
CA ILE A 310 -0.96 24.25 4.19
C ILE A 310 0.08 25.01 5.04
N TYR A 311 -0.36 26.08 5.71
CA TYR A 311 0.49 26.95 6.53
C TYR A 311 0.89 26.28 7.85
N GLU A 312 0.06 25.36 8.35
CA GLU A 312 0.30 24.58 9.57
C GLU A 312 1.05 23.26 9.32
N LEU A 313 1.20 22.86 8.06
CA LEU A 313 1.74 21.55 7.68
C LEU A 313 3.18 21.34 8.17
N TYR A 314 3.98 22.42 8.20
CA TYR A 314 5.35 22.42 8.67
C TYR A 314 5.59 23.60 9.63
N LYS A 315 6.54 23.43 10.56
CA LYS A 315 7.00 24.51 11.45
C LYS A 315 7.69 25.62 10.64
N HIS A 316 7.80 26.81 11.23
CA HIS A 316 8.47 27.95 10.58
C HIS A 316 10.01 27.79 10.55
N PRO A 317 10.66 28.17 9.44
CA PRO A 317 10.05 28.61 8.18
C PRO A 317 9.38 27.44 7.45
N ASN A 318 8.14 27.66 6.97
CA ASN A 318 7.36 26.63 6.29
C ASN A 318 7.85 26.53 4.84
N PRO A 319 8.34 25.36 4.38
CA PRO A 319 8.87 25.20 3.02
C PRO A 319 7.87 25.54 1.92
N ALA A 320 6.56 25.37 2.16
CA ALA A 320 5.52 25.75 1.22
C ALA A 320 5.40 27.28 1.04
N CYS A 321 6.04 28.09 1.89
CA CYS A 321 6.01 29.56 1.80
C CYS A 321 7.34 30.14 1.29
N GLU A 322 8.31 29.30 0.95
CA GLU A 322 9.61 29.70 0.45
C GLU A 322 9.57 29.97 -1.06
N ALA A 323 10.45 30.85 -1.55
CA ALA A 323 10.62 31.06 -2.99
C ALA A 323 11.16 29.78 -3.65
N GLY A 324 10.68 29.44 -4.84
CA GLY A 324 10.96 28.14 -5.48
C GLY A 324 9.93 27.07 -5.14
N SER A 325 9.03 27.29 -4.18
CA SER A 325 7.97 26.34 -3.85
C SER A 325 6.78 26.47 -4.80
N ILE A 326 6.17 25.34 -5.15
CA ILE A 326 4.96 25.31 -6.00
C ILE A 326 3.84 26.17 -5.42
N TRP A 327 3.70 26.19 -4.09
CA TRP A 327 2.62 26.94 -3.46
C TRP A 327 2.81 28.45 -3.61
N LYS A 328 4.03 28.96 -3.41
CA LYS A 328 4.32 30.39 -3.61
C LYS A 328 4.34 30.78 -5.08
N ASP A 329 5.03 30.00 -5.91
CA ASP A 329 5.36 30.41 -7.27
C ASP A 329 4.22 30.12 -8.27
N ILE A 330 3.36 29.15 -7.95
CA ILE A 330 2.24 28.74 -8.83
C ILE A 330 0.89 29.02 -8.17
N VAL A 331 0.66 28.53 -6.94
CA VAL A 331 -0.68 28.60 -6.31
C VAL A 331 -1.05 30.02 -5.88
N LEU A 332 -0.10 30.75 -5.29
CA LEU A 332 -0.27 32.13 -4.84
C LEU A 332 0.12 33.16 -5.91
N SER A 333 0.51 32.71 -7.11
CA SER A 333 0.90 33.61 -8.19
C SER A 333 -0.25 34.53 -8.63
N PRO A 334 -0.02 35.85 -8.77
CA PRO A 334 -1.04 36.78 -9.25
C PRO A 334 -1.61 36.43 -10.63
N SER A 335 -0.82 35.78 -11.48
CA SER A 335 -1.24 35.38 -12.84
C SER A 335 -2.18 34.17 -12.86
N ARG A 336 -2.27 33.41 -11.76
CA ARG A 336 -3.05 32.16 -11.68
C ARG A 336 -4.51 32.35 -12.06
N LEU A 337 -5.14 33.45 -11.64
CA LEU A 337 -6.54 33.72 -11.93
C LEU A 337 -6.79 33.84 -13.44
N ASN A 338 -5.89 34.53 -14.16
CA ASN A 338 -6.01 34.72 -15.60
C ASN A 338 -5.79 33.40 -16.33
N ILE A 339 -4.77 32.63 -15.93
CA ILE A 339 -4.50 31.28 -16.48
C ILE A 339 -5.72 30.37 -16.29
N GLN A 340 -6.35 30.38 -15.11
CA GLN A 340 -7.54 29.56 -14.86
C GLN A 340 -8.76 29.98 -15.69
N LYS A 341 -8.95 31.29 -15.93
CA LYS A 341 -10.02 31.79 -16.81
C LYS A 341 -9.81 31.33 -18.25
N GLU A 342 -8.58 31.44 -18.75
CA GLU A 342 -8.21 31.00 -20.09
C GLU A 342 -8.38 29.48 -20.26
N LEU A 343 -7.91 28.70 -19.27
CA LEU A 343 -8.10 27.25 -19.26
C LEU A 343 -9.59 26.88 -19.28
N LYS A 344 -10.40 27.52 -18.43
CA LYS A 344 -11.85 27.29 -18.41
C LYS A 344 -12.50 27.62 -19.74
N PHE A 345 -12.16 28.76 -20.34
CA PHE A 345 -12.66 29.15 -21.65
C PHE A 345 -12.29 28.14 -22.74
N THR A 346 -11.05 27.68 -22.74
CA THR A 346 -10.52 26.70 -23.70
C THR A 346 -11.25 25.36 -23.57
N ILE A 347 -11.41 24.85 -22.34
CA ILE A 347 -12.16 23.61 -22.08
C ILE A 347 -13.60 23.75 -22.59
N GLN A 348 -14.30 24.83 -22.26
CA GLN A 348 -15.68 25.07 -22.70
C GLN A 348 -15.80 25.19 -24.23
N LYS A 349 -14.77 25.69 -24.91
CA LYS A 349 -14.74 25.74 -26.38
C LYS A 349 -14.62 24.33 -26.97
N VAL A 350 -13.72 23.50 -26.43
CA VAL A 350 -13.53 22.10 -26.86
C VAL A 350 -14.79 21.27 -26.61
N GLU A 351 -15.42 21.42 -25.45
CA GLU A 351 -16.65 20.70 -25.10
C GLU A 351 -17.78 21.02 -26.09
N ARG A 352 -17.98 22.30 -26.43
CA ARG A 352 -18.97 22.74 -27.43
C ARG A 352 -18.69 22.17 -28.83
N MET A 353 -17.43 22.20 -29.26
CA MET A 353 -17.03 21.61 -30.55
C MET A 353 -17.28 20.09 -30.61
N THR A 354 -17.14 19.40 -29.49
CA THR A 354 -17.35 17.94 -29.42
C THR A 354 -18.83 17.57 -29.43
N GLN A 355 -19.70 18.42 -28.85
CA GLN A 355 -21.16 18.26 -28.93
C GLN A 355 -21.70 18.46 -30.34
N HIS A 356 -21.14 19.40 -31.12
CA HIS A 356 -21.54 19.62 -32.52
C HIS A 356 -21.07 18.55 -33.50
N LYS A 357 -20.12 17.67 -33.13
CA LYS A 357 -19.70 16.53 -33.96
C LYS A 357 -20.49 15.25 -33.69
N LYS A 358 -21.30 15.20 -32.63
CA LYS A 358 -22.14 14.06 -32.25
C LYS A 358 -23.62 14.27 -32.59
N SER A 359 -24.00 15.47 -33.02
CA SER A 359 -25.23 15.78 -33.73
C SER A 359 -24.95 15.78 -35.23
#